data_AF-A0A3A6N1H3-F1
#
_entry.id   AF-A0A3A6N1H3-F1
#
_cell.length_a   1.000
_cell.length_b   1.000
_cell.length_c   1.000
_cell.angle_alpha   90.00
_cell.angle_beta   90.00
_cell.angle_gamma   90.00
#
_symmetry.space_group_name_H-M   'P 1'
#
loop_
_entity.id
_entity.type
_entity.pdbx_description
1 polymer ?
#
loop_
_entity_poly.entity_id
_entity_poly.type
_entity_poly.pdbx_seq_one_letter_code
_entity_poly.pdbx_strand_id
1 'polypeptide(L)'
;MRGEIKIGETVRTEGAKIVRKGLRRLDLWIPDNHPVFGLPPKTRANWIRQALDLTAALEEHMEAIESRLSRIEGRLADIRLSKKEETGQDGGAGGEGGDKFLKSLAETFNIDI
;
A
#
# COMPACT_ATOMS: atom_id res chain seq x y z
N MET A 1 -35.55 -0.27 -47.36
CA MET A 1 -35.87 0.82 -46.43
C MET A 1 -36.16 0.23 -45.05
N ARG A 2 -35.47 0.73 -44.01
CA ARG A 2 -35.76 0.66 -42.56
C ARG A 2 -35.81 -0.76 -41.93
N GLY A 3 -35.15 -1.06 -40.82
CA GLY A 3 -34.39 -0.21 -39.91
C GLY A 3 -33.49 -1.04 -38.99
N GLU A 4 -32.37 -0.44 -38.60
CA GLU A 4 -31.49 -0.98 -37.57
C GLU A 4 -32.17 -0.84 -36.20
N ILE A 5 -32.16 -1.92 -35.42
CA ILE A 5 -32.38 -1.85 -33.97
C ILE A 5 -31.15 -2.45 -33.31
N LYS A 6 -30.24 -1.57 -32.88
CA LYS A 6 -29.18 -1.89 -31.93
C LYS A 6 -29.73 -1.73 -30.52
N ILE A 7 -30.04 -2.85 -29.85
CA ILE A 7 -30.11 -2.91 -28.39
C ILE A 7 -29.55 -4.27 -27.97
N GLY A 8 -28.57 -4.24 -27.05
CA GLY A 8 -27.91 -5.35 -26.35
C GLY A 8 -28.25 -6.77 -26.77
N GLU A 9 -27.27 -7.44 -27.37
CA GLU A 9 -27.30 -8.82 -27.85
C GLU A 9 -27.62 -9.84 -26.73
N THR A 10 -28.88 -9.93 -26.30
CA THR A 10 -29.41 -11.09 -25.59
C THR A 10 -29.88 -12.11 -26.63
N VAL A 11 -28.93 -12.85 -27.19
CA VAL A 11 -29.23 -14.03 -28.00
C VAL A 11 -29.70 -15.14 -27.06
N ARG A 12 -31.03 -15.27 -26.92
CA ARG A 12 -31.63 -16.54 -26.48
C ARG A 12 -31.61 -17.50 -27.67
N THR A 13 -30.85 -18.57 -27.55
CA THR A 13 -30.94 -19.72 -28.46
C THR A 13 -30.88 -20.98 -27.65
N GLU A 14 -31.98 -21.73 -27.69
CA GLU A 14 -32.07 -23.13 -27.31
C GLU A 14 -30.88 -23.89 -27.93
N GLY A 15 -30.10 -24.58 -27.09
CA GLY A 15 -29.03 -25.49 -27.55
C GLY A 15 -27.68 -24.85 -27.97
N ALA A 16 -27.47 -23.54 -27.85
CA ALA A 16 -26.20 -22.93 -28.26
C ALA A 16 -25.11 -23.07 -27.19
N LYS A 17 -24.05 -23.83 -27.50
CA LYS A 17 -22.80 -23.83 -26.73
C LYS A 17 -22.21 -22.42 -26.80
N ILE A 18 -22.38 -21.63 -25.74
CA ILE A 18 -21.84 -20.26 -25.63
C ILE A 18 -20.31 -20.36 -25.69
N VAL A 19 -19.73 -20.08 -26.86
CA VAL A 19 -18.27 -20.02 -27.03
C VAL A 19 -17.81 -18.66 -26.51
N ARG A 20 -17.30 -18.63 -25.29
CA ARG A 20 -16.68 -17.43 -24.68
C ARG A 20 -15.29 -17.20 -25.29
N LYS A 21 -15.22 -16.56 -26.46
CA LYS A 21 -13.95 -16.24 -27.13
C LYS A 21 -13.03 -15.43 -26.21
N GLY A 22 -11.76 -15.84 -26.11
CA GLY A 22 -10.74 -15.14 -25.33
C GLY A 22 -10.71 -15.45 -23.82
N LEU A 23 -11.65 -16.24 -23.30
CA LEU A 23 -11.68 -16.62 -21.88
C LEU A 23 -11.19 -18.06 -21.69
N ARG A 24 -10.30 -18.28 -20.72
CA ARG A 24 -9.89 -19.62 -20.28
C ARG A 24 -10.80 -20.10 -19.15
N ARG A 25 -11.10 -21.40 -19.13
CA ARG A 25 -11.80 -22.02 -18.00
C ARG A 25 -10.80 -22.21 -16.86
N LEU A 26 -11.19 -21.81 -15.65
CA LEU A 26 -10.47 -22.06 -14.42
C LEU A 26 -11.24 -23.12 -13.62
N ASP A 27 -10.58 -24.23 -13.31
CA ASP A 27 -11.11 -25.24 -12.39
C ASP A 27 -10.38 -25.07 -11.05
N LEU A 28 -11.15 -24.89 -9.98
CA LEU A 28 -10.64 -24.62 -8.63
C LEU A 28 -10.94 -25.81 -7.72
N TRP A 29 -9.93 -26.22 -6.96
CA TRP A 29 -10.09 -27.16 -5.86
C TRP A 29 -10.19 -26.34 -4.57
N ILE A 30 -11.33 -26.44 -3.91
CA ILE A 30 -11.59 -25.74 -2.66
C ILE A 30 -11.98 -26.74 -1.57
N PRO A 31 -11.62 -26.48 -0.30
CA PRO A 31 -12.02 -27.33 0.82
C PRO A 31 -13.54 -27.47 0.95
N ASP A 32 -14.01 -28.61 1.46
CA ASP A 32 -15.44 -28.88 1.63
C ASP A 32 -16.13 -27.88 2.57
N ASN A 33 -15.38 -27.28 3.50
CA ASN A 33 -15.86 -26.24 4.42
C ASN A 33 -15.77 -24.82 3.84
N HIS A 34 -15.50 -24.65 2.54
CA HIS A 34 -15.33 -23.33 1.94
C HIS A 34 -16.63 -22.50 1.99
N PRO A 35 -16.57 -21.20 2.34
CA PRO A 35 -17.75 -20.35 2.51
C PRO A 35 -18.68 -20.28 1.29
N VAL A 36 -18.14 -20.48 0.09
CA VAL A 36 -18.94 -20.49 -1.14
C VAL A 36 -20.05 -21.54 -1.13
N PHE A 37 -19.87 -22.65 -0.41
CA PHE A 37 -20.88 -23.70 -0.35
C PHE A 37 -22.08 -23.30 0.51
N GLY A 38 -21.94 -22.30 1.39
CA GLY A 38 -23.06 -21.67 2.10
C GLY A 38 -23.95 -20.79 1.22
N LEU A 39 -23.49 -20.43 0.02
CA LEU A 39 -24.28 -19.65 -0.94
C LEU A 39 -25.17 -20.56 -1.80
N PRO A 40 -26.35 -20.07 -2.25
CA PRO A 40 -27.19 -20.80 -3.20
C PRO A 40 -26.43 -21.21 -4.47
N PRO A 41 -26.60 -22.44 -5.01
CA PRO A 41 -25.80 -22.94 -6.14
C PRO A 41 -25.74 -22.01 -7.36
N LYS A 42 -26.83 -21.30 -7.66
CA LYS A 42 -26.93 -20.38 -8.81
C LYS A 42 -26.12 -19.08 -8.64
N THR A 43 -25.75 -18.70 -7.41
CA THR A 43 -25.04 -17.45 -7.12
C THR A 43 -23.54 -17.65 -6.89
N ARG A 44 -23.11 -18.88 -6.58
CA ARG A 44 -21.71 -19.23 -6.27
C ARG A 44 -20.72 -18.74 -7.33
N ALA A 45 -21.01 -18.99 -8.61
CA ALA A 45 -20.12 -18.61 -9.71
C ALA A 45 -19.94 -17.08 -9.82
N ASN A 46 -21.01 -16.32 -9.61
CA ASN A 46 -20.94 -14.85 -9.63
C ASN A 46 -20.18 -14.32 -8.44
N TRP A 47 -20.40 -14.89 -7.25
CA TRP A 47 -19.68 -14.51 -6.05
C TRP A 47 -18.18 -14.82 -6.15
N ILE A 48 -17.80 -16.02 -6.62
CA ILE A 48 -16.39 -16.38 -6.85
C ILE A 48 -15.75 -15.38 -7.82
N ARG A 49 -16.44 -15.02 -8.90
CA ARG A 49 -15.92 -14.06 -9.85
C ARG A 49 -15.65 -12.70 -9.21
N GLN A 50 -16.61 -12.17 -8.46
CA GLN A 50 -16.45 -10.90 -7.74
C GLN A 50 -15.32 -10.96 -6.72
N ALA A 51 -15.17 -12.09 -6.02
CA ALA A 51 -14.08 -12.30 -5.08
C ALA A 51 -12.72 -12.29 -5.80
N LEU A 52 -12.59 -12.96 -6.95
CA LEU A 52 -11.37 -12.97 -7.76
C LEU A 52 -11.01 -11.59 -8.31
N ASP A 53 -12.01 -10.85 -8.82
CA ASP A 53 -11.82 -9.49 -9.31
C ASP A 53 -11.38 -8.55 -8.17
N LEU A 54 -11.98 -8.71 -6.97
CA LEU A 54 -11.61 -7.95 -5.78
C LEU A 54 -10.19 -8.28 -5.31
N THR A 55 -9.81 -9.56 -5.27
CA THR A 55 -8.47 -9.96 -4.84
C THR A 55 -7.39 -9.41 -5.76
N ALA A 56 -7.62 -9.42 -7.08
CA ALA A 56 -6.68 -8.84 -8.04
C ALA A 56 -6.50 -7.32 -7.82
N ALA A 57 -7.59 -6.58 -7.56
CA ALA A 57 -7.50 -5.16 -7.25
C ALA A 57 -6.77 -4.91 -5.91
N LEU A 58 -7.00 -5.75 -4.91
CA LEU A 58 -6.30 -5.64 -3.62
C LEU A 58 -4.81 -5.90 -3.75
N GLU A 59 -4.39 -6.88 -4.55
CA GLU A 59 -2.96 -7.14 -4.82
C GLU A 59 -2.28 -5.91 -5.43
N GLU A 60 -2.88 -5.28 -6.44
CA GLU A 60 -2.34 -4.05 -7.04
C GLU A 60 -2.21 -2.92 -6.01
N HIS A 61 -3.22 -2.75 -5.15
CA HIS A 61 -3.18 -1.74 -4.10
C HIS A 61 -2.12 -2.05 -3.03
N MET A 62 -1.91 -3.32 -2.67
CA MET A 62 -0.88 -3.73 -1.72
C MET A 62 0.52 -3.41 -2.25
N GLU A 63 0.81 -3.76 -3.51
CA GLU A 63 2.09 -3.42 -4.15
C GLU A 63 2.35 -1.91 -4.15
N ALA A 64 1.32 -1.11 -4.45
CA ALA A 64 1.41 0.34 -4.41
C ALA A 64 1.69 0.88 -2.99
N ILE A 65 1.09 0.29 -1.96
CA ILE A 65 1.32 0.65 -0.55
C ILE A 65 2.75 0.29 -0.14
N GLU A 66 3.20 -0.92 -0.44
CA GLU A 66 4.57 -1.38 -0.14
C GLU A 66 5.61 -0.48 -0.78
N SER A 67 5.44 -0.15 -2.07
CA SER A 67 6.31 0.79 -2.78
C SER A 67 6.37 2.18 -2.12
N ARG A 68 5.22 2.69 -1.67
CA ARG A 68 5.15 3.97 -0.94
C ARG A 68 5.83 3.88 0.42
N LEU A 69 5.68 2.78 1.15
CA LEU A 69 6.35 2.56 2.43
C LEU A 69 7.87 2.51 2.25
N SER A 70 8.39 1.76 1.27
CA SER A 70 9.82 1.71 1.00
C SER A 70 10.41 3.09 0.68
N ARG A 71 9.67 3.95 -0.03
CA ARG A 71 10.09 5.35 -0.28
C ARG A 71 10.12 6.18 0.99
N ILE A 72 9.14 6.01 1.88
CA ILE A 72 9.11 6.72 3.17
C ILE A 72 10.28 6.27 4.04
N GLU A 73 10.53 4.97 4.13
CA GLU A 73 11.65 4.40 4.89
C GLU A 73 12.99 4.91 4.37
N GLY A 74 13.18 4.96 3.04
CA GLY A 74 14.37 5.54 2.43
C GLY A 74 14.58 7.01 2.82
N ARG A 75 13.54 7.83 2.70
CA ARG A 75 13.61 9.25 3.11
C ARG A 75 13.91 9.42 4.61
N LEU A 76 13.37 8.56 5.46
CA LEU A 76 13.67 8.58 6.90
C LEU A 76 15.12 8.18 7.18
N ALA A 77 15.69 7.23 6.43
CA ALA A 77 17.09 6.87 6.52
C ALA A 77 17.99 8.04 6.10
N ASP A 78 17.68 8.71 5.00
CA ASP A 78 18.42 9.89 4.52
C ASP A 78 18.41 11.02 5.55
N ILE A 79 17.24 11.33 6.14
CA ILE A 79 17.11 12.36 7.21
C ILE A 79 17.93 11.98 8.45
N ARG A 80 17.96 10.69 8.81
CA ARG A 80 18.77 10.23 9.95
C ARG A 80 20.27 10.34 9.68
N LEU A 81 20.69 10.08 8.45
CA LEU A 81 22.08 10.23 8.02
C LEU A 81 22.51 11.70 8.00
N SER A 82 21.69 12.58 7.41
CA SER A 82 21.97 14.02 7.38
C SER A 82 22.07 14.62 8.78
N LYS A 83 21.17 14.20 9.70
CA LYS A 83 21.23 14.62 11.10
C LYS A 83 22.45 14.09 11.85
N LYS A 84 22.98 12.93 11.44
CA LYS A 84 24.19 12.34 12.03
C LYS A 84 25.46 13.01 11.52
N GLU A 85 25.47 13.50 10.29
CA GLU A 85 26.55 14.32 9.75
C GLU A 85 26.59 15.70 10.42
N GLU A 86 25.43 16.32 10.67
CA GLU A 86 25.33 17.60 11.40
C GLU A 86 25.73 17.48 12.90
N THR A 87 25.59 16.30 13.50
CA THR A 87 26.01 16.04 14.89
C THR A 87 27.40 15.38 15.01
N GLY A 88 28.04 15.08 13.87
CA GLY A 88 29.35 14.43 13.79
C GLY A 88 30.54 15.39 13.78
N GLN A 89 30.31 16.70 13.83
CA GLN A 89 31.37 17.70 13.76
C GLN A 89 31.24 18.71 14.92
N ASP A 90 31.11 18.23 16.16
CA ASP A 90 31.45 18.98 17.38
C ASP A 90 31.53 18.07 18.63
N GLY A 91 32.19 16.91 18.47
CA GLY A 91 32.56 16.03 19.59
C GLY A 91 33.96 16.31 20.16
N GLY A 92 34.61 17.41 19.76
CA GLY A 92 35.93 17.81 20.23
C GLY A 92 35.86 19.09 21.05
N ALA A 93 36.28 19.01 22.33
CA ALA A 93 36.57 20.13 23.23
C ALA A 93 35.38 20.86 23.90
N GLY A 94 34.51 20.11 24.59
CA GLY A 94 33.62 20.66 25.62
C GLY A 94 34.36 21.02 26.92
N GLY A 95 35.38 21.88 26.87
CA GLY A 95 36.24 22.20 28.02
C GLY A 95 36.53 23.68 28.29
N GLU A 96 36.18 24.61 27.39
CA GLU A 96 36.57 26.02 27.59
C GLU A 96 35.44 27.06 27.43
N GLY A 97 34.33 26.71 26.78
CA GLY A 97 33.25 27.68 26.53
C GLY A 97 32.34 27.90 27.74
N GLY A 98 32.01 26.84 28.47
CA GLY A 98 31.13 26.90 29.64
C GLY A 98 31.71 27.71 30.79
N ASP A 99 32.99 27.52 31.09
CA ASP A 99 33.67 28.23 32.17
C ASP A 99 33.84 29.73 31.88
N LYS A 100 34.06 30.10 30.61
CA LYS A 100 34.14 31.52 30.20
C LYS A 100 32.77 32.20 30.31
N PHE A 101 31.69 31.50 29.98
CA PHE A 101 30.32 32.00 30.14
C PHE A 101 29.93 32.17 31.60
N LEU A 102 30.21 31.18 32.45
CA LEU A 102 29.89 31.24 33.89
C LEU A 102 30.70 32.33 34.60
N LYS A 103 31.99 32.51 34.25
CA LYS A 103 32.80 33.62 34.77
C LYS A 103 32.28 35.00 34.34
N SER A 104 31.86 35.15 33.08
CA SER A 104 31.26 36.40 32.60
C SER A 104 29.94 36.74 33.32
N LEU A 105 29.13 35.72 33.63
CA LEU A 105 27.91 35.91 34.43
C LEU A 105 28.24 36.27 35.89
N ALA A 106 29.22 35.60 36.50
CA ALA A 106 29.65 35.89 37.87
C ALA A 106 30.12 37.34 38.03
N GLU A 107 30.95 37.82 37.09
CA GLU A 107 31.41 39.22 37.07
C GLU A 107 30.28 40.22 36.87
N THR A 108 29.31 39.91 36.00
CA THR A 108 28.20 40.83 35.70
C THR A 108 27.25 40.99 36.88
N PHE A 109 27.02 39.90 37.62
CA PHE A 109 26.10 39.90 38.76
C PHE A 109 26.81 40.05 40.12
N ASN A 110 28.14 40.21 40.12
CA ASN A 110 28.99 40.31 41.31
C ASN A 110 28.73 39.16 42.30
N ILE A 111 28.57 37.96 41.76
CA ILE A 111 28.31 36.72 42.52
C ILE A 111 29.65 36.01 42.68
N ASP A 112 30.08 35.77 43.92
CA ASP A 112 31.20 34.86 44.20
C ASP A 112 30.72 33.42 43.89
N ILE A 113 31.32 32.80 42.88
CA ILE A 113 31.14 31.37 42.53
C ILE A 113 32.37 30.58 42.98
#